data_AF-A0A967AHD2-F1
#
_entry.id   AF-A0A967AHD2-F1
#
_cell.length_a   1.000
_cell.length_b   1.000
_cell.length_c   1.000
_cell.angle_alpha   90.00
_cell.angle_beta   90.00
_cell.angle_gamma   90.00
#
_symmetry.space_group_name_H-M   'P 1'
#
loop_
_entity.id
_entity.type
_entity.pdbx_description
1 polymer ?
#
loop_
_entity_poly.entity_id
_entity_poly.type
_entity_poly.pdbx_seq_one_letter_code
_entity_poly.pdbx_strand_id
1 'polypeptide(L)'
;MLSDITVCDKPGTNPDRFDDTVLPHVSGITSWALNYFNHVLTQSPKILCDTESLDANGEYLKQPYQKGEIPNVQEPGSNGRMSEGFTVLTNGVNVGGRTGNPHVVGPLGDLAPGVPAPLNVQRGQGLRLQIVNPSPVRYMRLRLTDSMGVQKELVRIGGEGGLLDSARLEGDTALPGFKFNYNEGEILIPPAGRADVMARIPPTAKENSLLTLWTADFERVEATYSWLPTVPVMHLKVTNAPPADFASGAGTALLSQVGASVGNLPDDPPDTLRDPVLDSEDGSKERDIHLTFNNIVGDFQASIDEIPMPRDFNGDFDGGNPFFLESARHATLSDVIELKVTNRTGTNHPFHLHGFSFQPKSLTPRTIPGTDPPDPPKPSYNFLYDEFRDIMDVPGNYTLTFVVSLDGRPLKGATSGVDGGKGRWLFHCHILPHATFGMMSELHVH
;
A
#
# COMPACT_ATOMS: atom_id res chain seq x y z
N MET A 1 -25.01 11.64 1.00
CA MET A 1 -25.17 10.23 0.58
C MET A 1 -23.80 9.60 0.49
N LEU A 2 -23.60 8.44 1.09
CA LEU A 2 -22.40 7.61 0.88
C LEU A 2 -22.61 6.82 -0.41
N SER A 3 -22.63 7.51 -1.56
CA SER A 3 -23.13 7.01 -2.85
C SER A 3 -22.49 5.72 -3.37
N ASP A 4 -21.42 5.25 -2.73
CA ASP A 4 -20.61 4.12 -3.21
C ASP A 4 -20.45 2.99 -2.19
N ILE A 5 -21.10 3.10 -1.02
CA ILE A 5 -21.25 2.01 -0.05
C ILE A 5 -22.56 1.29 -0.41
N THR A 6 -22.52 -0.05 -0.44
CA THR A 6 -23.76 -0.83 -0.53
C THR A 6 -24.59 -0.57 0.72
N VAL A 7 -25.70 0.14 0.55
CA VAL A 7 -26.71 0.30 1.60
C VAL A 7 -27.88 -0.57 1.18
N CYS A 8 -28.23 -1.53 2.03
CA CYS A 8 -29.26 -2.50 1.72
C CYS A 8 -30.62 -1.82 1.61
N ASP A 9 -31.37 -2.20 0.57
CA ASP A 9 -32.79 -1.93 0.45
C ASP A 9 -33.60 -2.91 1.31
N LYS A 10 -34.92 -2.86 1.20
CA LYS A 10 -35.78 -3.85 1.86
C LYS A 10 -35.39 -5.25 1.34
N PRO A 11 -35.32 -6.28 2.21
CA PRO A 11 -35.01 -7.64 1.80
C PRO A 11 -35.81 -8.09 0.56
N GLY A 12 -35.12 -8.64 -0.44
CA GLY A 12 -35.69 -9.11 -1.70
C GLY A 12 -35.99 -8.02 -2.74
N THR A 13 -35.63 -6.76 -2.44
CA THR A 13 -35.71 -5.64 -3.40
C THR A 13 -34.35 -5.09 -3.81
N ASN A 14 -33.27 -5.60 -3.20
CA ASN A 14 -31.91 -5.26 -3.60
C ASN A 14 -31.69 -5.66 -5.07
N PRO A 15 -31.09 -4.78 -5.88
CA PRO A 15 -30.90 -5.09 -7.29
C PRO A 15 -29.85 -6.18 -7.48
N ASP A 16 -30.05 -7.01 -8.51
CA ASP A 16 -29.08 -8.04 -8.91
C ASP A 16 -27.73 -7.45 -9.38
N ARG A 17 -27.71 -6.14 -9.63
CA ARG A 17 -26.57 -5.39 -10.17
C ARG A 17 -26.56 -3.95 -9.70
N PHE A 18 -25.38 -3.34 -9.66
CA PHE A 18 -25.30 -1.87 -9.60
C PHE A 18 -25.81 -1.26 -10.91
N ASP A 19 -26.22 0.00 -10.88
CA ASP A 19 -26.70 0.69 -12.09
C ASP A 19 -25.55 0.87 -13.10
N ASP A 20 -25.59 0.08 -14.18
CA ASP A 20 -24.59 0.05 -15.25
C ASP A 20 -24.54 1.35 -16.08
N THR A 21 -25.47 2.28 -15.90
CA THR A 21 -25.49 3.56 -16.64
C THR A 21 -24.55 4.62 -16.06
N VAL A 22 -23.94 4.35 -14.89
CA VAL A 22 -23.10 5.30 -14.13
C VAL A 22 -21.74 4.69 -13.74
N LEU A 23 -21.21 3.78 -14.56
CA LEU A 23 -20.01 3.02 -14.19
C LEU A 23 -18.74 3.90 -14.11
N PRO A 24 -17.93 3.76 -13.04
CA PRO A 24 -16.69 4.55 -12.88
C PRO A 24 -15.68 4.26 -13.99
N HIS A 25 -14.65 5.09 -14.08
CA HIS A 25 -13.43 4.67 -14.78
C HIS A 25 -12.72 3.56 -13.99
N VAL A 26 -12.19 2.54 -14.66
CA VAL A 26 -11.24 1.55 -14.08
C VAL A 26 -10.03 1.49 -14.99
N SER A 27 -8.85 1.66 -14.42
CA SER A 27 -7.59 1.62 -15.16
C SER A 27 -7.33 0.21 -15.69
N GLY A 28 -6.81 0.10 -16.91
CA GLY A 28 -6.46 -1.18 -17.53
C GLY A 28 -7.62 -1.95 -18.20
N ILE A 29 -8.86 -1.45 -18.13
CA ILE A 29 -10.03 -2.12 -18.73
C ILE A 29 -10.58 -1.32 -19.91
N THR A 30 -10.84 -2.00 -21.02
CA THR A 30 -11.44 -1.41 -22.23
C THR A 30 -12.97 -1.56 -22.30
N SER A 31 -13.56 -2.50 -21.55
CA SER A 31 -15.02 -2.60 -21.40
C SER A 31 -15.45 -3.20 -20.06
N TRP A 32 -16.47 -2.60 -19.45
CA TRP A 32 -17.03 -3.05 -18.17
C TRP A 32 -17.75 -4.39 -18.22
N ALA A 33 -18.29 -4.78 -19.38
CA ALA A 33 -19.00 -6.04 -19.55
C ALA A 33 -18.12 -7.26 -19.22
N LEU A 34 -16.81 -7.18 -19.49
CA LEU A 34 -15.82 -8.21 -19.14
C LEU A 34 -15.51 -8.25 -17.64
N ASN A 35 -15.44 -7.09 -16.99
CA ASN A 35 -15.18 -6.97 -15.56
C ASN A 35 -16.36 -7.50 -14.73
N TYR A 36 -17.58 -7.25 -15.21
CA TYR A 36 -18.82 -7.58 -14.53
C TYR A 36 -18.95 -9.09 -14.27
N PHE A 37 -18.67 -9.96 -15.24
CA PHE A 37 -18.76 -11.42 -15.04
C PHE A 37 -17.84 -11.96 -13.93
N ASN A 38 -16.71 -11.29 -13.67
CA ASN A 38 -15.79 -11.69 -12.61
C ASN A 38 -16.21 -11.15 -11.23
N HIS A 39 -16.88 -9.99 -11.16
CA HIS A 39 -17.42 -9.41 -9.92
C HIS A 39 -18.83 -9.90 -9.55
N VAL A 40 -19.63 -10.36 -10.52
CA VAL A 40 -21.02 -10.84 -10.35
C VAL A 40 -21.16 -11.93 -9.31
N LEU A 41 -20.11 -12.68 -9.01
CA LEU A 41 -20.22 -13.81 -8.10
C LEU A 41 -20.09 -13.45 -6.62
N THR A 42 -19.76 -12.22 -6.21
CA THR A 42 -19.54 -11.93 -4.76
C THR A 42 -19.89 -10.52 -4.25
N GLN A 43 -20.36 -9.58 -5.08
CA GLN A 43 -20.47 -8.17 -4.64
C GLN A 43 -21.72 -7.40 -5.09
N SER A 44 -22.71 -8.04 -5.73
CA SER A 44 -23.95 -7.34 -6.04
C SER A 44 -24.71 -6.97 -4.76
N PRO A 45 -25.52 -5.89 -4.75
CA PRO A 45 -26.32 -5.54 -3.58
C PRO A 45 -27.20 -6.70 -3.10
N LYS A 46 -27.79 -7.46 -4.02
CA LYS A 46 -28.57 -8.66 -3.66
C LYS A 46 -27.73 -9.75 -3.00
N ILE A 47 -26.51 -10.01 -3.47
CA ILE A 47 -25.66 -11.02 -2.85
C ILE A 47 -25.29 -10.60 -1.44
N LEU A 48 -24.79 -9.37 -1.28
CA LEU A 48 -24.32 -8.85 0.00
C LEU A 48 -25.46 -8.66 1.02
N CYS A 49 -26.64 -8.24 0.57
CA CYS A 49 -27.76 -7.88 1.46
C CYS A 49 -28.80 -8.98 1.65
N ASP A 50 -28.99 -9.89 0.68
CA ASP A 50 -30.06 -10.87 0.70
C ASP A 50 -29.58 -12.33 0.77
N THR A 51 -28.62 -12.75 -0.06
CA THR A 51 -28.34 -14.19 -0.25
C THR A 51 -27.11 -14.72 0.47
N GLU A 52 -26.07 -13.91 0.61
CA GLU A 52 -24.77 -14.28 1.22
C GLU A 52 -24.33 -13.20 2.21
N SER A 53 -25.29 -12.71 3.01
CA SER A 53 -25.04 -11.64 3.96
C SER A 53 -24.10 -12.09 5.08
N LEU A 54 -23.08 -11.28 5.34
CA LEU A 54 -22.07 -11.53 6.37
C LEU A 54 -22.23 -10.52 7.50
N ASP A 55 -22.08 -10.95 8.75
CA ASP A 55 -22.06 -10.08 9.92
C ASP A 55 -20.72 -9.33 10.07
N ALA A 56 -20.56 -8.55 11.14
CA ALA A 56 -19.33 -7.78 11.38
C ALA A 56 -18.08 -8.65 11.61
N ASN A 57 -18.25 -9.92 11.97
CA ASN A 57 -17.17 -10.90 12.11
C ASN A 57 -16.98 -11.72 10.81
N GLY A 58 -17.81 -11.46 9.81
CA GLY A 58 -17.81 -12.15 8.53
C GLY A 58 -18.66 -13.43 8.54
N GLU A 59 -19.33 -13.78 9.64
CA GLU A 59 -20.15 -15.00 9.67
C GLU A 59 -21.43 -14.81 8.85
N TYR A 60 -21.87 -15.86 8.15
CA TYR A 60 -23.12 -15.80 7.41
C TYR A 60 -24.31 -15.51 8.35
N LEU A 61 -25.03 -14.44 8.05
CA LEU A 61 -26.24 -14.08 8.75
C LEU A 61 -27.36 -15.07 8.43
N LYS A 62 -28.12 -15.44 9.46
CA LYS A 62 -29.32 -16.29 9.31
C LYS A 62 -30.48 -15.55 8.65
N GLN A 63 -30.41 -14.23 8.54
CA GLN A 63 -31.45 -13.36 8.00
C GLN A 63 -30.82 -12.26 7.14
N PRO A 64 -31.50 -11.82 6.06
CA PRO A 64 -31.07 -10.69 5.25
C PRO A 64 -30.91 -9.39 6.05
N TYR A 65 -30.06 -8.52 5.54
CA TYR A 65 -29.94 -7.15 6.02
C TYR A 65 -31.23 -6.35 5.77
N GLN A 66 -31.62 -5.55 6.75
CA GLN A 66 -32.74 -4.62 6.68
C GLN A 66 -32.38 -3.35 5.91
N LYS A 67 -33.41 -2.61 5.52
CA LYS A 67 -33.25 -1.35 4.80
C LYS A 67 -32.38 -0.37 5.59
N GLY A 68 -31.32 0.13 4.97
CA GLY A 68 -30.39 1.10 5.54
C GLY A 68 -29.17 0.47 6.22
N GLU A 69 -29.14 -0.85 6.38
CA GLU A 69 -27.97 -1.56 6.92
C GLU A 69 -26.86 -1.67 5.85
N ILE A 70 -25.62 -1.81 6.32
CA ILE A 70 -24.43 -1.89 5.47
C ILE A 70 -23.80 -3.28 5.67
N PRO A 71 -23.70 -4.10 4.63
CA PRO A 71 -23.18 -5.44 4.75
C PRO A 71 -21.66 -5.45 4.89
N ASN A 72 -21.14 -6.41 5.65
CA ASN A 72 -19.72 -6.76 5.57
C ASN A 72 -19.44 -7.44 4.23
N VAL A 73 -18.27 -7.16 3.65
CA VAL A 73 -17.82 -7.66 2.34
C VAL A 73 -16.58 -8.58 2.47
N GLN A 74 -16.20 -8.93 3.69
CA GLN A 74 -15.09 -9.82 3.99
C GLN A 74 -15.59 -11.12 4.61
N GLU A 75 -15.36 -12.23 3.91
CA GLU A 75 -15.60 -13.58 4.43
C GLU A 75 -14.44 -14.01 5.37
N PRO A 76 -14.74 -14.64 6.51
CA PRO A 76 -13.76 -15.21 7.40
C PRO A 76 -13.39 -16.59 6.85
N GLY A 77 -12.24 -16.70 6.20
CA GLY A 77 -11.76 -18.00 5.71
C GLY A 77 -10.49 -17.90 4.86
N SER A 78 -9.78 -19.03 4.74
CA SER A 78 -8.58 -19.17 3.89
C SER A 78 -8.89 -18.89 2.42
N ASN A 79 -10.11 -19.15 1.96
CA ASN A 79 -10.50 -19.10 0.55
C ASN A 79 -11.40 -17.89 0.22
N GLY A 80 -11.62 -17.00 1.19
CA GLY A 80 -12.51 -15.84 1.04
C GLY A 80 -11.95 -14.83 0.05
N ARG A 81 -12.76 -14.44 -0.94
CA ARG A 81 -12.39 -13.35 -1.86
C ARG A 81 -12.40 -12.04 -1.08
N MET A 82 -11.27 -11.34 -1.07
CA MET A 82 -11.19 -10.03 -0.41
C MET A 82 -11.77 -8.94 -1.33
N SER A 83 -12.80 -8.25 -0.86
CA SER A 83 -13.24 -7.00 -1.47
C SER A 83 -12.42 -5.84 -0.94
N GLU A 84 -11.87 -5.03 -1.85
CA GLU A 84 -11.11 -3.83 -1.49
C GLU A 84 -11.99 -2.59 -1.36
N GLY A 85 -13.30 -2.78 -1.48
CA GLY A 85 -14.29 -1.72 -1.45
C GLY A 85 -14.20 -0.78 -2.66
N PHE A 86 -15.20 0.07 -2.77
CA PHE A 86 -15.33 1.01 -3.88
C PHE A 86 -15.49 2.47 -3.42
N THR A 87 -15.62 2.70 -2.11
CA THR A 87 -15.66 4.03 -1.51
C THR A 87 -14.30 4.35 -0.91
N VAL A 88 -13.84 5.58 -1.10
CA VAL A 88 -12.67 6.11 -0.39
C VAL A 88 -13.13 7.23 0.53
N LEU A 89 -12.72 7.14 1.79
CA LEU A 89 -12.87 8.21 2.75
C LEU A 89 -11.50 8.85 2.97
N THR A 90 -11.40 10.15 2.70
CA THR A 90 -10.18 10.93 2.96
C THR A 90 -10.39 11.70 4.25
N ASN A 91 -9.61 11.40 5.29
CA ASN A 91 -9.76 12.01 6.63
C ASN A 91 -11.21 11.92 7.16
N GLY A 92 -11.87 10.78 6.94
CA GLY A 92 -13.26 10.53 7.36
C GLY A 92 -14.33 11.17 6.47
N VAL A 93 -13.95 11.79 5.35
CA VAL A 93 -14.85 12.50 4.46
C VAL A 93 -14.99 11.78 3.12
N ASN A 94 -16.22 11.55 2.67
CA ASN A 94 -16.49 11.12 1.29
C ASN A 94 -16.33 12.32 0.35
N VAL A 95 -15.33 12.28 -0.52
CA VAL A 95 -14.97 13.40 -1.40
C VAL A 95 -15.69 13.35 -2.75
N GLY A 96 -16.47 12.32 -3.00
CA GLY A 96 -17.35 12.29 -4.16
C GLY A 96 -17.62 10.87 -4.65
N GLY A 97 -18.60 10.80 -5.54
CA GLY A 97 -19.03 9.54 -6.13
C GLY A 97 -17.97 8.91 -7.05
N ARG A 98 -18.20 7.67 -7.45
CA ARG A 98 -17.58 6.99 -8.60
C ARG A 98 -17.74 7.72 -9.94
N THR A 99 -18.60 8.74 -10.02
CA THR A 99 -18.86 9.51 -11.24
C THR A 99 -17.67 10.40 -11.59
N GLY A 100 -16.82 9.92 -12.50
CA GLY A 100 -15.69 10.70 -13.00
C GLY A 100 -14.75 9.85 -13.86
N ASN A 101 -13.97 10.53 -14.69
CA ASN A 101 -12.91 9.91 -15.45
C ASN A 101 -11.68 10.85 -15.45
N PRO A 102 -10.51 10.41 -14.94
CA PRO A 102 -9.32 11.24 -14.89
C PRO A 102 -8.78 11.60 -16.29
N HIS A 103 -9.30 11.00 -17.36
CA HIS A 103 -8.86 11.17 -18.74
C HIS A 103 -9.85 11.92 -19.64
N VAL A 104 -11.09 12.18 -19.20
CA VAL A 104 -12.11 12.79 -20.08
C VAL A 104 -12.20 14.29 -19.87
N VAL A 105 -12.24 15.01 -20.99
CA VAL A 105 -12.57 16.44 -21.06
C VAL A 105 -14.08 16.60 -20.89
N GLY A 106 -14.51 17.17 -19.78
CA GLY A 106 -15.92 17.45 -19.50
C GLY A 106 -16.06 18.26 -18.23
N PRO A 107 -17.25 18.83 -17.93
CA PRO A 107 -17.46 19.60 -16.72
C PRO A 107 -17.43 18.65 -15.50
N LEU A 108 -16.23 18.31 -15.06
CA LEU A 108 -15.92 18.08 -13.64
C LEU A 108 -16.07 19.39 -12.84
N GLY A 109 -16.41 20.49 -13.53
CA GLY A 109 -16.41 21.87 -13.04
C GLY A 109 -17.42 22.16 -11.94
N ASP A 110 -18.48 21.37 -11.83
CA ASP A 110 -19.39 21.43 -10.69
C ASP A 110 -19.28 20.13 -9.91
N LEU A 111 -18.80 20.22 -8.66
CA LEU A 111 -18.85 19.12 -7.71
C LEU A 111 -20.30 18.65 -7.60
N ALA A 112 -20.52 17.33 -7.66
CA ALA A 112 -21.85 16.78 -7.55
C ALA A 112 -22.53 17.26 -6.24
N PRO A 113 -23.86 17.45 -6.22
CA PRO A 113 -24.57 17.87 -5.02
C PRO A 113 -24.23 16.98 -3.81
N GLY A 114 -23.84 17.60 -2.69
CA GLY A 114 -23.48 16.88 -1.46
C GLY A 114 -22.01 16.44 -1.37
N VAL A 115 -21.19 16.74 -2.37
CA VAL A 115 -19.73 16.65 -2.25
C VAL A 115 -19.23 17.77 -1.32
N PRO A 116 -18.30 17.47 -0.39
CA PRO A 116 -17.69 18.47 0.48
C PRO A 116 -17.08 19.64 -0.30
N ALA A 117 -16.99 20.80 0.35
CA ALA A 117 -16.34 21.96 -0.23
C ALA A 117 -14.88 21.64 -0.61
N PRO A 118 -14.41 22.06 -1.80
CA PRO A 118 -13.04 21.83 -2.23
C PRO A 118 -12.08 22.65 -1.37
N LEU A 119 -10.85 22.17 -1.23
CA LEU A 119 -9.78 22.92 -0.57
C LEU A 119 -9.34 24.07 -1.48
N ASN A 120 -9.40 25.30 -0.97
CA ASN A 120 -8.93 26.47 -1.70
C ASN A 120 -7.40 26.48 -1.80
N VAL A 121 -6.88 26.65 -3.02
CA VAL A 121 -5.44 26.74 -3.30
C VAL A 121 -5.14 27.99 -4.13
N GLN A 122 -3.89 28.44 -4.12
CA GLN A 122 -3.41 29.57 -4.90
C GLN A 122 -2.66 29.10 -6.14
N ARG A 123 -2.69 29.90 -7.21
CA ARG A 123 -1.87 29.63 -8.41
C ARG A 123 -0.39 29.64 -8.03
N GLY A 124 0.40 28.74 -8.60
CA GLY A 124 1.83 28.63 -8.28
C GLY A 124 2.13 28.09 -6.88
N GLN A 125 1.13 27.75 -6.06
CA GLN A 125 1.35 27.18 -4.72
C GLN A 125 1.94 25.76 -4.80
N GLY A 126 2.87 25.45 -3.89
CA GLY A 126 3.17 24.06 -3.51
C GLY A 126 2.29 23.63 -2.35
N LEU A 127 1.40 22.66 -2.57
CA LEU A 127 0.58 22.07 -1.50
C LEU A 127 1.27 20.81 -0.99
N ARG A 128 1.76 20.84 0.26
CA ARG A 128 2.33 19.67 0.94
C ARG A 128 1.22 18.77 1.46
N LEU A 129 1.29 17.49 1.10
CA LEU A 129 0.36 16.43 1.45
C LEU A 129 1.15 15.32 2.14
N GLN A 130 0.85 15.10 3.42
CA GLN A 130 1.35 13.96 4.18
C GLN A 130 0.29 12.88 4.13
N ILE A 131 0.54 11.85 3.33
CA ILE A 131 -0.46 10.85 2.97
C ILE A 131 -0.07 9.53 3.61
N VAL A 132 -1.05 8.88 4.24
CA VAL A 132 -0.94 7.51 4.74
C VAL A 132 -2.06 6.68 4.12
N ASN A 133 -1.77 5.43 3.75
CA ASN A 133 -2.77 4.49 3.29
C ASN A 133 -3.11 3.46 4.38
N PRO A 134 -4.19 3.65 5.17
CA PRO A 134 -4.58 2.72 6.22
C PRO A 134 -5.41 1.53 5.69
N SER A 135 -5.48 1.34 4.37
CA SER A 135 -6.35 0.31 3.79
C SER A 135 -5.82 -1.10 4.09
N PRO A 136 -6.70 -2.08 4.38
CA PRO A 136 -6.28 -3.45 4.66
C PRO A 136 -5.54 -4.15 3.50
N VAL A 137 -5.91 -3.84 2.26
CA VAL A 137 -5.42 -4.51 1.04
C VAL A 137 -5.12 -3.53 -0.09
N ARG A 138 -5.90 -2.44 -0.17
CA ARG A 138 -5.91 -1.55 -1.33
C ARG A 138 -4.64 -0.76 -1.51
N TYR A 139 -4.07 -0.84 -2.71
CA TYR A 139 -3.03 0.07 -3.18
C TYR A 139 -3.66 1.38 -3.66
N MET A 140 -3.08 2.50 -3.24
CA MET A 140 -3.54 3.82 -3.66
C MET A 140 -2.56 4.38 -4.68
N ARG A 141 -2.86 4.23 -5.97
CA ARG A 141 -2.15 4.94 -7.04
C ARG A 141 -2.79 6.32 -7.21
N LEU A 142 -2.11 7.36 -6.78
CA LEU A 142 -2.63 8.72 -6.75
C LEU A 142 -2.24 9.50 -8.00
N ARG A 143 -3.22 10.14 -8.63
CA ARG A 143 -3.06 10.96 -9.84
C ARG A 143 -3.78 12.28 -9.67
N LEU A 144 -3.09 13.41 -9.85
CA LEU A 144 -3.69 14.74 -9.85
C LEU A 144 -3.98 15.17 -11.28
N THR A 145 -5.21 15.60 -11.57
CA THR A 145 -5.59 16.13 -12.90
C THR A 145 -6.32 17.46 -12.79
N ASP A 146 -6.25 18.26 -13.86
CA ASP A 146 -7.15 19.40 -14.01
C ASP A 146 -8.50 19.00 -14.61
N SER A 147 -9.41 19.98 -14.75
CA SER A 147 -10.73 19.80 -15.35
C SER A 147 -10.71 19.33 -16.82
N MET A 148 -9.54 19.34 -17.47
CA MET A 148 -9.35 18.83 -18.84
C MET A 148 -8.77 17.41 -18.85
N GLY A 149 -8.61 16.78 -17.69
CA GLY A 149 -7.97 15.46 -17.55
C GLY A 149 -6.45 15.48 -17.71
N VAL A 150 -5.84 16.67 -17.78
CA VAL A 150 -4.39 16.79 -17.93
C VAL A 150 -3.75 16.58 -16.56
N GLN A 151 -2.85 15.59 -16.50
CA GLN A 151 -2.11 15.27 -15.29
C GLN A 151 -1.23 16.43 -14.82
N LYS A 152 -1.19 16.63 -13.51
CA LYS A 152 -0.26 17.52 -12.81
C LYS A 152 0.67 16.68 -11.95
N GLU A 153 1.89 17.16 -11.81
CA GLU A 153 2.94 16.46 -11.08
C GLU A 153 2.65 16.42 -9.58
N LEU A 154 2.69 15.21 -9.04
CA LEU A 154 2.91 14.95 -7.63
C LEU A 154 4.41 14.71 -7.43
N VAL A 155 5.08 15.62 -6.73
CA VAL A 155 6.53 15.52 -6.49
C VAL A 155 6.73 14.98 -5.08
N ARG A 156 7.38 13.84 -4.94
CA ARG A 156 7.72 13.27 -3.64
C ARG A 156 8.87 14.05 -3.01
N ILE A 157 8.69 14.43 -1.75
CA ILE A 157 9.67 15.16 -0.94
C ILE A 157 10.07 14.41 0.34
N GLY A 158 9.40 13.30 0.64
CA GLY A 158 9.63 12.46 1.81
C GLY A 158 8.70 11.24 1.85
N GLY A 159 8.67 10.55 2.98
CA GLY A 159 7.80 9.42 3.22
C GLY A 159 8.03 8.79 4.59
N GLU A 160 8.06 7.46 4.63
CA GLU A 160 8.17 6.64 5.85
C GLU A 160 9.19 7.16 6.88
N GLY A 161 10.45 7.36 6.46
CA GLY A 161 11.55 7.76 7.33
C GLY A 161 11.84 9.27 7.37
N GLY A 162 10.96 10.11 6.81
CA GLY A 162 11.12 11.57 6.80
C GLY A 162 11.40 12.16 5.41
N LEU A 163 12.10 13.30 5.38
CA LEU A 163 12.39 14.03 4.13
C LEU A 163 13.49 13.34 3.32
N LEU A 164 13.42 13.48 1.99
CA LEU A 164 14.47 13.08 1.06
C LEU A 164 15.58 14.13 1.00
N ASP A 165 16.76 13.76 0.48
CA ASP A 165 17.80 14.75 0.13
C ASP A 165 17.37 15.68 -1.00
N SER A 166 16.59 15.18 -1.95
CA SER A 166 16.09 15.94 -3.09
C SER A 166 14.67 15.49 -3.46
N ALA A 167 13.86 16.45 -3.86
CA ALA A 167 12.52 16.22 -4.38
C ALA A 167 12.60 15.39 -5.68
N ARG A 168 11.63 14.50 -5.93
CA ARG A 168 11.64 13.65 -7.12
C ARG A 168 10.26 13.32 -7.67
N LEU A 169 10.21 13.04 -8.96
CA LEU A 169 9.07 12.35 -9.58
C LEU A 169 9.27 10.84 -9.42
N GLU A 170 8.18 10.13 -9.20
CA GLU A 170 8.13 8.67 -9.20
C GLU A 170 7.35 8.19 -10.43
N GLY A 171 7.60 6.97 -10.90
CA GLY A 171 6.92 6.32 -12.03
C GLY A 171 7.85 5.90 -13.18
N ASP A 172 7.29 5.25 -14.20
CA ASP A 172 8.02 4.50 -15.24
C ASP A 172 9.03 5.32 -16.06
N THR A 173 8.75 6.59 -16.36
CA THR A 173 9.66 7.41 -17.18
C THR A 173 10.78 8.07 -16.37
N ALA A 174 10.69 8.04 -15.04
CA ALA A 174 11.71 8.63 -14.18
C ALA A 174 13.01 7.81 -14.20
N LEU A 175 12.94 6.49 -14.48
CA LEU A 175 14.04 5.55 -14.30
C LEU A 175 14.05 4.47 -15.42
N PRO A 176 14.93 4.57 -16.43
CA PRO A 176 14.95 3.63 -17.54
C PRO A 176 15.31 2.21 -17.10
N GLY A 177 14.57 1.22 -17.58
CA GLY A 177 14.89 -0.20 -17.43
C GLY A 177 13.91 -0.98 -16.55
N PHE A 178 13.39 -0.39 -15.47
CA PHE A 178 12.40 -1.01 -14.59
C PHE A 178 11.01 -0.40 -14.79
N LYS A 179 9.96 -1.22 -14.83
CA LYS A 179 8.57 -0.75 -14.92
C LYS A 179 7.92 -0.86 -13.55
N PHE A 180 7.61 0.29 -12.98
CA PHE A 180 6.81 0.46 -11.78
C PHE A 180 5.30 0.35 -12.03
N ASN A 181 4.86 0.34 -13.29
CA ASN A 181 3.46 0.20 -13.71
C ASN A 181 2.56 1.38 -13.29
N TYR A 182 3.17 2.57 -13.16
CA TYR A 182 2.44 3.83 -13.03
C TYR A 182 3.22 4.98 -13.70
N ASN A 183 2.51 6.03 -14.09
CA ASN A 183 3.10 7.11 -14.89
C ASN A 183 3.96 8.01 -14.01
N GLU A 184 4.96 8.64 -14.60
CA GLU A 184 5.74 9.65 -13.91
C GLU A 184 4.87 10.79 -13.37
N GLY A 185 5.11 11.20 -12.13
CA GLY A 185 4.34 12.25 -11.44
C GLY A 185 3.00 11.78 -10.86
N GLU A 186 2.76 10.46 -10.84
CA GLU A 186 1.81 9.79 -9.95
C GLU A 186 2.56 9.28 -8.70
N ILE A 187 1.84 8.88 -7.66
CA ILE A 187 2.43 8.31 -6.44
C ILE A 187 1.71 7.01 -6.10
N LEU A 188 2.45 5.92 -5.91
CA LEU A 188 1.90 4.66 -5.41
C LEU A 188 2.10 4.56 -3.90
N ILE A 189 1.01 4.35 -3.16
CA ILE A 189 1.05 4.15 -1.71
C ILE A 189 0.47 2.77 -1.38
N PRO A 190 1.30 1.78 -1.05
CA PRO A 190 0.80 0.46 -0.62
C PRO A 190 0.06 0.55 0.72
N PRO A 191 -0.67 -0.48 1.16
CA PRO A 191 -1.14 -0.61 2.54
C PRO A 191 -0.05 -0.26 3.56
N ALA A 192 -0.39 0.57 4.56
CA ALA A 192 0.49 1.21 5.54
C ALA A 192 1.60 2.14 5.03
N GLY A 193 1.75 2.29 3.72
CA GLY A 193 2.69 3.23 3.13
C GLY A 193 2.38 4.68 3.52
N ARG A 194 3.44 5.48 3.66
CA ARG A 194 3.42 6.93 3.84
C ARG A 194 4.23 7.61 2.74
N ALA A 195 3.66 8.67 2.19
CA ALA A 195 4.33 9.55 1.25
C ALA A 195 4.16 11.01 1.68
N ASP A 196 5.25 11.77 1.64
CA ASP A 196 5.20 13.23 1.74
C ASP A 196 5.36 13.79 0.33
N VAL A 197 4.29 14.39 -0.15
CA VAL A 197 4.10 14.74 -1.56
C VAL A 197 3.76 16.20 -1.67
N MET A 198 4.34 16.85 -2.65
CA MET A 198 4.07 18.21 -3.02
C MET A 198 3.26 18.24 -4.32
N ALA A 199 1.99 18.60 -4.20
CA ALA A 199 1.16 18.90 -5.36
C ALA A 199 1.49 20.30 -5.89
N ARG A 200 1.96 20.37 -7.14
CA ARG A 200 2.32 21.64 -7.79
C ARG A 200 1.09 22.26 -8.45
N ILE A 201 0.57 23.34 -7.88
CA ILE A 201 -0.54 24.07 -8.47
C ILE A 201 -0.01 24.95 -9.61
N PRO A 202 -0.45 24.75 -10.87
CA PRO A 202 0.13 25.49 -11.99
C PRO A 202 -0.03 27.02 -11.82
N PRO A 203 1.03 27.81 -12.06
CA PRO A 203 0.91 29.28 -12.09
C PRO A 203 -0.11 29.78 -13.13
N THR A 204 -0.31 29.00 -14.19
CA THR A 204 -1.24 29.26 -15.29
C THR A 204 -2.66 28.74 -15.05
N ALA A 205 -2.93 28.11 -13.90
CA ALA A 205 -4.27 27.60 -13.61
C ALA A 205 -5.29 28.74 -13.60
N LYS A 206 -6.48 28.50 -14.17
CA LYS A 206 -7.53 29.51 -14.24
C LYS A 206 -8.17 29.70 -12.87
N GLU A 207 -8.53 30.93 -12.53
CA GLU A 207 -9.36 31.19 -11.34
C GLU A 207 -10.64 30.34 -11.41
N ASN A 208 -11.06 29.82 -10.26
CA ASN A 208 -12.22 28.94 -10.09
C ASN A 208 -12.13 27.60 -10.81
N SER A 209 -11.00 27.28 -11.45
CA SER A 209 -10.78 25.92 -11.96
C SER A 209 -10.60 24.93 -10.81
N LEU A 210 -10.93 23.67 -11.11
CA LEU A 210 -10.84 22.55 -10.20
C LEU A 210 -9.67 21.64 -10.60
N LEU A 211 -8.90 21.21 -9.63
CA LEU A 211 -8.02 20.05 -9.74
C LEU A 211 -8.60 18.93 -8.87
N THR A 212 -8.45 17.69 -9.31
CA THR A 212 -8.91 16.52 -8.58
C THR A 212 -7.77 15.53 -8.42
N LEU A 213 -7.54 15.10 -7.18
CA LEU A 213 -6.68 13.97 -6.86
C LEU A 213 -7.55 12.71 -6.91
N TRP A 214 -7.14 11.73 -7.70
CA TRP A 214 -7.86 10.48 -7.92
C TRP A 214 -7.06 9.29 -7.37
N THR A 215 -7.75 8.23 -6.96
CA THR A 215 -7.15 6.89 -6.93
C THR A 215 -7.28 6.26 -8.31
N ALA A 216 -6.25 5.62 -8.83
CA ALA A 216 -6.31 4.70 -9.96
C ALA A 216 -6.06 3.27 -9.45
N ASP A 217 -6.43 2.28 -10.26
CA ASP A 217 -6.04 0.90 -9.96
C ASP A 217 -4.57 0.66 -10.34
N PHE A 218 -4.01 -0.38 -9.74
CA PHE A 218 -2.60 -0.73 -9.82
C PHE A 218 -2.43 -2.21 -10.16
N GLU A 219 -1.57 -2.48 -11.15
CA GLU A 219 -1.26 -3.83 -11.61
C GLU A 219 -0.35 -4.54 -10.61
N ARG A 220 -0.91 -5.50 -9.86
CA ARG A 220 -0.24 -6.08 -8.67
C ARG A 220 -0.39 -7.58 -8.49
N VAL A 221 -1.17 -8.26 -9.34
CA VAL A 221 -1.36 -9.72 -9.27
C VAL A 221 -1.06 -10.30 -10.64
N GLU A 222 0.08 -10.98 -10.83
CA GLU A 222 0.44 -11.65 -12.10
C GLU A 222 0.28 -10.77 -13.35
N ALA A 223 0.68 -9.49 -13.25
CA ALA A 223 0.48 -8.50 -14.31
C ALA A 223 -1.01 -8.19 -14.63
N THR A 224 -1.89 -8.35 -13.65
CA THR A 224 -3.31 -8.03 -13.72
C THR A 224 -3.71 -6.96 -12.70
N TYR A 225 -4.81 -6.29 -13.02
CA TYR A 225 -5.47 -5.27 -12.22
C TYR A 225 -6.48 -5.93 -11.28
N SER A 226 -6.69 -5.35 -10.10
CA SER A 226 -7.76 -5.78 -9.19
C SER A 226 -9.13 -5.21 -9.56
N TRP A 227 -9.17 -4.47 -10.65
CA TRP A 227 -10.32 -3.84 -11.29
C TRP A 227 -11.07 -2.86 -10.39
N LEU A 228 -10.30 -2.09 -9.62
CA LEU A 228 -10.84 -1.11 -8.70
C LEU A 228 -11.30 0.17 -9.40
N PRO A 229 -12.42 0.78 -8.96
CA PRO A 229 -12.87 2.03 -9.52
C PRO A 229 -11.88 3.14 -9.21
N THR A 230 -11.73 4.02 -10.18
CA THR A 230 -11.12 5.31 -9.98
C THR A 230 -12.12 6.24 -9.31
N VAL A 231 -11.77 6.75 -8.13
CA VAL A 231 -12.62 7.65 -7.33
C VAL A 231 -11.84 8.87 -6.88
N PRO A 232 -12.50 10.03 -6.69
CA PRO A 232 -11.85 11.22 -6.18
C PRO A 232 -11.45 11.05 -4.71
N VAL A 233 -10.28 11.56 -4.37
CA VAL A 233 -9.69 11.59 -3.02
C VAL A 233 -9.71 13.00 -2.45
N MET A 234 -9.53 14.00 -3.31
CA MET A 234 -9.46 15.41 -2.93
C MET A 234 -9.86 16.28 -4.12
N HIS A 235 -10.56 17.38 -3.85
CA HIS A 235 -10.82 18.45 -4.81
C HIS A 235 -10.13 19.74 -4.36
N LEU A 236 -9.43 20.40 -5.28
CA LEU A 236 -8.71 21.65 -5.05
C LEU A 236 -9.30 22.75 -5.95
N LYS A 237 -9.78 23.84 -5.36
CA LYS A 237 -10.31 24.99 -6.10
C LYS A 237 -9.28 26.11 -6.15
N VAL A 238 -8.93 26.53 -7.36
CA VAL A 238 -7.98 27.62 -7.58
C VAL A 238 -8.65 28.95 -7.27
N THR A 239 -8.09 29.70 -6.34
CA THR A 239 -8.60 31.00 -5.89
C THR A 239 -7.94 32.17 -6.63
N ASN A 240 -8.51 33.36 -6.46
CA ASN A 240 -8.06 34.58 -7.12
C ASN A 240 -6.86 35.27 -6.45
N ALA A 241 -6.21 34.60 -5.50
CA ALA A 241 -5.03 35.13 -4.84
C ALA A 241 -3.87 35.38 -5.84
N PRO A 242 -2.97 36.34 -5.54
CA PRO A 242 -1.71 36.47 -6.27
C PRO A 242 -0.97 35.13 -6.31
N PRO A 243 -0.27 34.80 -7.41
CA PRO A 243 0.49 33.57 -7.47
C PRO A 243 1.51 33.51 -6.33
N ALA A 244 1.61 32.36 -5.67
CA ALA A 244 2.74 32.08 -4.81
C ALA A 244 3.95 31.76 -5.69
N ASP A 245 5.09 32.41 -5.43
CA ASP A 245 6.36 32.07 -6.07
C ASP A 245 6.96 30.84 -5.39
N PHE A 246 6.40 29.67 -5.70
CA PHE A 246 6.94 28.40 -5.27
C PHE A 246 7.58 27.68 -6.47
N ALA A 247 8.92 27.71 -6.53
CA ALA A 247 9.70 27.25 -7.68
C ALA A 247 10.19 25.79 -7.57
N SER A 248 9.87 25.07 -6.49
CA SER A 248 10.42 23.72 -6.28
C SER A 248 9.76 22.69 -7.20
N GLY A 249 10.59 21.84 -7.79
CA GLY A 249 10.22 20.69 -8.63
C GLY A 249 11.17 19.51 -8.42
N ALA A 250 11.10 18.50 -9.29
CA ALA A 250 12.03 17.39 -9.27
C ALA A 250 13.50 17.87 -9.29
N GLY A 251 14.37 17.23 -8.51
CA GLY A 251 15.76 17.60 -8.33
C GLY A 251 16.01 18.76 -7.37
N THR A 252 14.96 19.39 -6.81
CA THR A 252 15.16 20.45 -5.80
C THR A 252 15.77 19.84 -4.55
N ALA A 253 16.93 20.33 -4.13
CA ALA A 253 17.56 19.90 -2.89
C ALA A 253 16.68 20.27 -1.68
N LEU A 254 16.54 19.39 -0.71
CA LEU A 254 15.65 19.57 0.44
C LEU A 254 16.45 19.65 1.75
N LEU A 255 17.04 18.55 2.19
CA LEU A 255 17.75 18.49 3.47
C LEU A 255 19.01 19.35 3.51
N SER A 256 19.73 19.47 2.39
CA SER A 256 20.94 20.30 2.34
C SER A 256 20.64 21.79 2.56
N GLN A 257 19.42 22.25 2.31
CA GLN A 257 19.01 23.63 2.61
C GLN A 257 19.02 23.95 4.11
N VAL A 258 18.93 22.92 4.96
CA VAL A 258 19.00 23.04 6.42
C VAL A 258 20.28 22.43 7.00
N GLY A 259 21.29 22.18 6.16
CA GLY A 259 22.56 21.59 6.58
C GLY A 259 22.46 20.13 7.03
N ALA A 260 21.45 19.39 6.53
CA ALA A 260 21.25 17.97 6.81
C ALA A 260 21.38 17.12 5.54
N SER A 261 21.48 15.81 5.72
CA SER A 261 21.31 14.81 4.65
C SER A 261 20.65 13.56 5.22
N VAL A 262 20.12 12.70 4.35
CA VAL A 262 19.78 11.34 4.74
C VAL A 262 21.09 10.63 5.11
N GLY A 263 21.09 9.91 6.24
CA GLY A 263 22.23 9.07 6.62
C GLY A 263 22.40 7.93 5.63
N ASN A 264 23.62 7.48 5.35
CA ASN A 264 23.90 6.36 4.45
C ASN A 264 24.28 5.12 5.26
N LEU A 265 23.61 3.99 4.99
CA LEU A 265 24.01 2.68 5.51
C LEU A 265 24.94 1.99 4.49
N PRO A 266 25.94 1.23 4.95
CA PRO A 266 26.88 0.53 4.08
C PRO A 266 26.16 -0.37 3.06
N ASP A 267 26.71 -0.46 1.85
CA ASP A 267 26.11 -1.29 0.79
C ASP A 267 26.33 -2.80 0.99
N ASP A 268 27.37 -3.19 1.73
CA ASP A 268 27.71 -4.58 2.05
C ASP A 268 28.15 -4.70 3.52
N PRO A 269 27.21 -4.67 4.47
CA PRO A 269 27.53 -4.86 5.88
C PRO A 269 27.97 -6.32 6.15
N PRO A 270 28.82 -6.54 7.17
CA PRO A 270 29.27 -7.87 7.56
C PRO A 270 28.11 -8.78 7.97
N ASP A 271 28.33 -10.09 7.89
CA ASP A 271 27.36 -11.07 8.40
C ASP A 271 27.45 -11.28 9.90
N THR A 272 26.57 -10.55 10.60
CA THR A 272 26.42 -10.61 12.05
C THR A 272 25.09 -11.20 12.48
N LEU A 273 24.28 -11.75 11.56
CA LEU A 273 23.08 -12.45 11.95
C LEU A 273 23.45 -13.64 12.85
N ARG A 274 22.83 -13.70 14.02
CA ARG A 274 23.13 -14.72 15.02
C ARG A 274 22.68 -16.08 14.52
N ASP A 275 23.38 -17.11 14.99
CA ASP A 275 23.06 -18.49 14.69
C ASP A 275 22.19 -19.05 15.83
N PRO A 276 20.87 -19.18 15.63
CA PRO A 276 19.96 -19.57 16.69
C PRO A 276 20.31 -20.95 17.26
N VAL A 277 20.87 -21.86 16.45
CA VAL A 277 21.32 -23.18 16.90
C VAL A 277 22.46 -23.08 17.91
N LEU A 278 23.40 -22.17 17.69
CA LEU A 278 24.52 -21.96 18.62
C LEU A 278 24.05 -21.29 19.92
N ASP A 279 22.97 -20.51 19.85
CA ASP A 279 22.38 -19.79 20.97
C ASP A 279 21.32 -20.62 21.74
N SER A 280 21.02 -21.85 21.29
CA SER A 280 19.93 -22.68 21.81
C SER A 280 18.57 -21.98 21.75
N GLU A 281 18.36 -21.19 20.71
CA GLU A 281 17.11 -20.51 20.37
C GLU A 281 16.52 -21.14 19.10
N ASP A 282 15.20 -21.07 18.95
CA ASP A 282 14.53 -21.38 17.68
C ASP A 282 14.68 -20.18 16.74
N GLY A 283 14.86 -20.43 15.43
CA GLY A 283 15.10 -19.35 14.48
C GLY A 283 15.72 -19.83 13.18
N SER A 284 15.99 -18.87 12.30
CA SER A 284 16.71 -19.05 11.05
C SER A 284 17.91 -18.11 10.95
N LYS A 285 19.02 -18.66 10.46
CA LYS A 285 20.23 -17.90 10.08
C LYS A 285 20.18 -17.43 8.63
N GLU A 286 19.13 -17.76 7.88
CA GLU A 286 19.03 -17.39 6.46
C GLU A 286 18.68 -15.91 6.33
N ARG A 287 19.52 -15.11 5.67
CA ARG A 287 19.23 -13.68 5.44
C ARG A 287 18.04 -13.42 4.52
N ASP A 288 17.69 -14.40 3.70
CA ASP A 288 16.61 -14.30 2.73
C ASP A 288 15.31 -14.80 3.35
N ILE A 289 14.37 -13.86 3.50
CA ILE A 289 13.01 -14.05 4.01
C ILE A 289 12.11 -14.34 2.82
N HIS A 290 11.41 -15.47 2.82
CA HIS A 290 10.56 -15.87 1.71
C HIS A 290 9.10 -15.57 2.00
N LEU A 291 8.48 -14.75 1.15
CA LEU A 291 7.02 -14.56 1.17
C LEU A 291 6.39 -15.66 0.34
N THR A 292 5.62 -16.53 0.98
CA THR A 292 5.08 -17.75 0.36
C THR A 292 3.59 -17.92 0.61
N PHE A 293 2.95 -18.68 -0.28
CA PHE A 293 1.69 -19.34 0.02
C PHE A 293 1.96 -20.83 0.13
N ASN A 294 1.73 -21.41 1.30
CA ASN A 294 1.83 -22.85 1.50
C ASN A 294 0.50 -23.48 1.04
N ASN A 295 0.58 -24.53 0.21
CA ASN A 295 -0.59 -25.27 -0.26
C ASN A 295 -0.77 -26.51 0.61
N ILE A 296 -1.13 -26.31 1.88
CA ILE A 296 -1.54 -27.41 2.73
C ILE A 296 -3.00 -27.73 2.36
N VAL A 297 -3.17 -28.73 1.49
CA VAL A 297 -4.43 -29.44 1.22
C VAL A 297 -5.64 -28.50 1.00
N GLY A 298 -5.61 -27.71 -0.08
CA GLY A 298 -6.79 -27.00 -0.58
C GLY A 298 -7.13 -25.70 0.15
N ASP A 299 -6.32 -25.26 1.11
CA ASP A 299 -6.43 -23.96 1.76
C ASP A 299 -5.28 -23.03 1.36
N PHE A 300 -5.61 -21.77 1.03
CA PHE A 300 -4.63 -20.70 0.85
C PHE A 300 -4.09 -20.29 2.23
N GLN A 301 -2.79 -20.54 2.47
CA GLN A 301 -2.14 -20.20 3.73
C GLN A 301 -0.89 -19.34 3.49
N ALA A 302 -0.98 -18.08 3.89
CA ALA A 302 0.11 -17.12 3.80
C ALA A 302 1.21 -17.49 4.82
N SER A 303 2.49 -17.35 4.46
CA SER A 303 3.60 -17.79 5.30
C SER A 303 4.87 -16.98 5.07
N ILE A 304 5.75 -17.01 6.08
CA ILE A 304 7.16 -16.63 5.96
C ILE A 304 7.99 -17.90 5.98
N ASP A 305 8.91 -18.06 5.02
CA ASP A 305 9.80 -19.23 4.91
C ASP A 305 9.02 -20.57 4.88
N GLU A 306 7.85 -20.58 4.23
CA GLU A 306 6.94 -21.73 4.18
C GLU A 306 6.37 -22.16 5.54
N ILE A 307 6.64 -21.40 6.60
CA ILE A 307 6.16 -21.58 7.97
C ILE A 307 4.96 -20.63 8.17
N PRO A 308 3.73 -21.14 8.18
CA PRO A 308 2.56 -20.28 8.39
C PRO A 308 2.32 -20.06 9.88
N MET A 309 2.07 -18.83 10.34
CA MET A 309 1.71 -18.57 11.74
C MET A 309 0.30 -19.05 12.12
N PRO A 310 0.07 -19.39 13.42
CA PRO A 310 -1.26 -19.78 13.89
C PRO A 310 -2.23 -18.61 13.72
N ARG A 311 -3.45 -18.90 13.25
CA ARG A 311 -4.46 -17.89 12.90
C ARG A 311 -5.08 -17.17 14.10
N ASP A 312 -4.91 -17.74 15.29
CA ASP A 312 -5.64 -17.33 16.49
C ASP A 312 -4.69 -17.02 17.64
N PHE A 313 -4.70 -15.76 18.09
CA PHE A 313 -4.24 -15.36 19.42
C PHE A 313 -5.25 -15.79 20.51
N ASN A 314 -6.07 -16.81 20.27
CA ASN A 314 -7.19 -17.21 21.14
C ASN A 314 -6.74 -17.82 22.47
N GLY A 315 -5.56 -17.47 23.01
CA GLY A 315 -5.16 -17.75 24.40
C GLY A 315 -5.14 -19.23 24.82
N ASP A 316 -5.52 -20.16 23.94
CA ASP A 316 -5.73 -21.59 24.20
C ASP A 316 -4.48 -22.42 23.86
N PHE A 317 -3.39 -21.76 23.46
CA PHE A 317 -2.08 -22.36 23.54
C PHE A 317 -1.67 -22.33 25.02
N ASP A 318 -1.66 -23.50 25.66
CA ASP A 318 -1.13 -23.77 27.00
C ASP A 318 0.27 -23.12 27.22
N GLY A 319 0.30 -21.82 27.49
CA GLY A 319 1.52 -21.03 27.74
C GLY A 319 2.52 -20.92 26.58
N GLY A 320 2.16 -21.33 25.36
CA GLY A 320 3.05 -21.31 24.19
C GLY A 320 3.21 -19.91 23.58
N ASN A 321 4.40 -19.61 23.05
CA ASN A 321 4.64 -18.42 22.23
C ASN A 321 3.70 -18.45 21.00
N PRO A 322 2.81 -17.46 20.78
CA PRO A 322 1.87 -17.49 19.67
C PRO A 322 2.53 -17.29 18.29
N PHE A 323 3.83 -17.00 18.27
CA PHE A 323 4.62 -16.80 17.06
C PHE A 323 5.54 -18.02 16.85
N PHE A 324 5.50 -18.64 15.66
CA PHE A 324 6.45 -19.69 15.28
C PHE A 324 7.84 -19.07 15.20
N LEU A 325 8.73 -19.54 16.09
CA LEU A 325 10.08 -19.04 16.19
C LEU A 325 10.97 -19.53 15.06
N GLU A 326 10.60 -20.58 14.33
CA GLU A 326 11.43 -21.22 13.30
C GLU A 326 11.77 -20.28 12.14
N SER A 327 10.93 -19.29 11.85
CA SER A 327 11.19 -18.24 10.85
C SER A 327 11.74 -16.94 11.47
N ALA A 328 11.98 -16.89 12.78
CA ALA A 328 12.52 -15.70 13.42
C ALA A 328 13.99 -15.46 13.03
N ARG A 329 14.42 -14.21 13.02
CA ARG A 329 15.80 -13.79 12.77
C ARG A 329 16.38 -13.21 14.05
N HIS A 330 17.65 -13.49 14.34
CA HIS A 330 18.29 -13.06 15.59
C HIS A 330 19.49 -12.16 15.28
N ALA A 331 19.59 -11.01 15.94
CA ALA A 331 20.67 -10.04 15.73
C ALA A 331 21.05 -9.34 17.02
N THR A 332 22.21 -8.69 17.04
CA THR A 332 22.68 -7.93 18.20
C THR A 332 22.30 -6.46 18.06
N LEU A 333 21.91 -5.80 19.15
CA LEU A 333 21.74 -4.35 19.14
C LEU A 333 23.03 -3.65 18.67
N SER A 334 22.88 -2.60 17.87
CA SER A 334 23.94 -1.83 17.20
C SER A 334 24.58 -2.51 15.98
N ASP A 335 24.12 -3.70 15.60
CA ASP A 335 24.50 -4.29 14.32
C ASP A 335 23.88 -3.50 13.16
N VAL A 336 24.60 -3.48 12.04
CA VAL A 336 24.05 -3.12 10.73
C VAL A 336 24.02 -4.40 9.91
N ILE A 337 22.84 -4.81 9.46
CA ILE A 337 22.65 -6.08 8.76
C ILE A 337 22.00 -5.88 7.39
N GLU A 338 22.39 -6.72 6.43
CA GLU A 338 21.67 -6.88 5.16
C GLU A 338 20.68 -8.04 5.30
N LEU A 339 19.43 -7.78 4.91
CA LEU A 339 18.40 -8.80 4.76
C LEU A 339 17.82 -8.76 3.35
N LYS A 340 17.29 -9.90 2.93
CA LYS A 340 16.59 -10.05 1.65
C LYS A 340 15.16 -10.48 1.91
N VAL A 341 14.25 -10.03 1.05
CA VAL A 341 12.85 -10.46 1.05
C VAL A 341 12.52 -10.93 -0.34
N THR A 342 12.49 -12.24 -0.55
CA THR A 342 12.12 -12.86 -1.81
C THR A 342 10.63 -13.16 -1.84
N ASN A 343 9.91 -12.46 -2.70
CA ASN A 343 8.52 -12.77 -3.01
C ASN A 343 8.45 -13.99 -3.93
N ARG A 344 8.07 -15.13 -3.37
CA ARG A 344 7.92 -16.38 -4.11
C ARG A 344 6.55 -16.56 -4.77
N THR A 345 5.70 -15.53 -4.70
CA THR A 345 4.34 -15.54 -5.21
C THR A 345 4.20 -14.69 -6.48
N GLY A 346 3.07 -14.82 -7.16
CA GLY A 346 2.71 -13.99 -8.32
C GLY A 346 2.14 -12.60 -7.97
N THR A 347 1.87 -12.30 -6.69
CA THR A 347 1.25 -11.04 -6.25
C THR A 347 2.25 -10.16 -5.51
N ASN A 348 2.08 -8.85 -5.56
CA ASN A 348 2.85 -7.90 -4.77
C ASN A 348 2.53 -8.02 -3.28
N HIS A 349 3.54 -7.81 -2.43
CA HIS A 349 3.41 -7.82 -0.98
C HIS A 349 4.16 -6.62 -0.38
N PRO A 350 3.47 -5.72 0.34
CA PRO A 350 4.13 -4.64 1.04
C PRO A 350 4.77 -5.18 2.32
N PHE A 351 6.07 -5.40 2.30
CA PHE A 351 6.83 -5.91 3.44
C PHE A 351 7.09 -4.79 4.44
N HIS A 352 6.69 -4.98 5.68
CA HIS A 352 6.88 -4.05 6.79
C HIS A 352 7.79 -4.67 7.86
N LEU A 353 8.75 -3.89 8.36
CA LEU A 353 9.62 -4.23 9.49
C LEU A 353 9.32 -3.28 10.66
N HIS A 354 8.96 -3.84 11.81
CA HIS A 354 8.74 -3.08 13.03
C HIS A 354 10.06 -2.63 13.64
N GLY A 355 9.98 -1.62 14.50
CA GLY A 355 11.07 -1.24 15.38
C GLY A 355 12.24 -0.54 14.72
N PHE A 356 12.43 -0.65 13.41
CA PHE A 356 13.59 -0.09 12.70
C PHE A 356 13.17 0.50 11.36
N SER A 357 14.05 1.33 10.80
CA SER A 357 13.95 1.76 9.42
C SER A 357 15.17 1.26 8.66
N PHE A 358 14.96 0.80 7.45
CA PHE A 358 15.95 0.26 6.55
C PHE A 358 16.13 1.13 5.31
N GLN A 359 17.25 0.96 4.63
CA GLN A 359 17.49 1.51 3.31
C GLN A 359 17.32 0.42 2.26
N PRO A 360 16.35 0.54 1.34
CA PRO A 360 16.25 -0.37 0.23
C PRO A 360 17.44 -0.16 -0.72
N LYS A 361 18.08 -1.25 -1.14
CA LYS A 361 19.26 -1.21 -2.02
C LYS A 361 18.92 -1.65 -3.44
N SER A 362 18.15 -2.72 -3.58
CA SER A 362 17.74 -3.22 -4.91
C SER A 362 16.45 -4.03 -4.90
N LEU A 363 15.82 -4.09 -6.07
CA LEU A 363 14.81 -5.09 -6.46
C LEU A 363 15.38 -5.90 -7.62
N THR A 364 15.61 -7.19 -7.42
CA THR A 364 16.11 -8.09 -8.47
C THR A 364 15.08 -9.16 -8.77
N PRO A 365 14.90 -9.61 -10.02
CA PRO A 365 14.06 -10.75 -10.31
C PRO A 365 14.44 -11.96 -9.47
N ARG A 366 13.45 -12.65 -8.92
CA ARG A 366 13.66 -13.91 -8.21
C ARG A 366 14.34 -14.90 -9.15
N THR A 367 15.44 -15.48 -8.69
CA THR A 367 16.06 -16.62 -9.37
C THR A 367 15.34 -17.90 -8.93
N ILE A 368 14.79 -18.64 -9.88
CA ILE A 368 14.18 -19.95 -9.62
C ILE A 368 15.19 -21.02 -10.09
N PRO A 369 15.73 -21.85 -9.18
CA PRO A 369 16.68 -22.89 -9.56
C PRO A 369 16.08 -23.85 -10.60
N GLY A 370 16.84 -24.16 -11.64
CA GLY A 370 16.44 -25.13 -12.67
C GLY A 370 15.42 -24.62 -13.69
N THR A 371 15.06 -23.34 -13.66
CA THR A 371 14.28 -22.71 -14.73
C THR A 371 15.13 -21.69 -15.47
N ASP A 372 14.98 -21.64 -16.79
CA ASP A 372 15.56 -20.55 -17.56
C ASP A 372 14.95 -19.21 -17.11
N PRO A 373 15.74 -18.12 -17.09
CA PRO A 373 15.20 -16.79 -16.89
C PRO A 373 14.07 -16.53 -17.89
N PRO A 374 13.01 -15.78 -17.49
CA PRO A 374 11.98 -15.38 -18.45
C PRO A 374 12.62 -14.64 -19.63
N ASP A 375 12.09 -14.85 -20.84
CA ASP A 375 12.51 -14.13 -22.06
C ASP A 375 11.38 -13.19 -22.50
N PRO A 376 11.58 -11.85 -22.49
CA PRO A 376 12.80 -11.14 -22.09
C PRO A 376 13.03 -11.16 -20.56
N PRO A 377 14.29 -11.03 -20.10
CA PRO A 377 14.59 -11.02 -18.67
C PRO A 377 13.88 -9.86 -17.98
N LYS A 378 13.29 -10.16 -16.82
CA LYS A 378 12.75 -9.12 -15.95
C LYS A 378 13.90 -8.18 -15.52
N PRO A 379 13.71 -6.86 -15.53
CA PRO A 379 14.76 -5.93 -15.19
C PRO A 379 15.01 -5.88 -13.68
N SER A 380 16.25 -5.62 -13.27
CA SER A 380 16.56 -5.25 -11.88
C SER A 380 16.45 -3.73 -11.70
N TYR A 381 16.27 -3.30 -10.46
CA TYR A 381 16.25 -1.90 -10.06
C TYR A 381 17.18 -1.68 -8.87
N ASN A 382 18.10 -0.73 -9.00
CA ASN A 382 18.95 -0.27 -7.89
C ASN A 382 18.44 1.09 -7.43
N PHE A 383 18.28 1.25 -6.13
CA PHE A 383 17.85 2.52 -5.56
C PHE A 383 18.97 3.54 -5.74
N LEU A 384 18.66 4.65 -6.41
CA LEU A 384 19.66 5.66 -6.80
C LEU A 384 19.91 6.73 -5.73
N TYR A 385 19.40 6.52 -4.53
CA TYR A 385 19.40 7.49 -3.46
C TYR A 385 19.13 6.82 -2.12
N ASP A 386 19.57 7.47 -1.06
CA ASP A 386 19.31 7.04 0.31
C ASP A 386 17.95 7.54 0.78
N GLU A 387 17.17 6.64 1.36
CA GLU A 387 15.94 6.95 2.08
C GLU A 387 15.72 5.86 3.12
N PHE A 388 15.22 6.27 4.30
CA PHE A 388 14.76 5.33 5.30
C PHE A 388 13.31 4.95 5.06
N ARG A 389 13.05 3.64 5.04
CA ARG A 389 11.75 3.00 4.90
C ARG A 389 11.57 2.01 6.03
N ASP A 390 10.36 1.84 6.50
CA ASP A 390 9.96 0.70 7.34
C ASP A 390 8.99 -0.23 6.58
N ILE A 391 8.53 0.18 5.40
CA ILE A 391 7.68 -0.59 4.51
C ILE A 391 8.09 -0.40 3.05
N MET A 392 8.08 -1.48 2.27
CA MET A 392 8.41 -1.47 0.86
C MET A 392 7.54 -2.49 0.12
N ASP A 393 6.98 -2.09 -1.03
CA ASP A 393 6.32 -3.04 -1.92
C ASP A 393 7.36 -3.98 -2.56
N VAL A 394 7.16 -5.28 -2.41
CA VAL A 394 7.97 -6.33 -3.05
C VAL A 394 7.15 -6.95 -4.17
N PRO A 395 7.42 -6.61 -5.44
CA PRO A 395 6.64 -7.11 -6.56
C PRO A 395 6.67 -8.64 -6.67
N GLY A 396 5.62 -9.21 -7.28
CA GLY A 396 5.57 -10.65 -7.54
C GLY A 396 6.81 -11.17 -8.28
N ASN A 397 7.44 -12.22 -7.74
CA ASN A 397 8.68 -12.80 -8.25
C ASN A 397 9.89 -11.85 -8.26
N TYR A 398 10.00 -10.97 -7.27
CA TYR A 398 11.19 -10.16 -7.01
C TYR A 398 11.77 -10.42 -5.62
N THR A 399 13.04 -10.07 -5.46
CA THR A 399 13.76 -10.03 -4.20
C THR A 399 14.11 -8.58 -3.90
N LEU A 400 13.64 -8.07 -2.76
CA LEU A 400 14.12 -6.83 -2.16
C LEU A 400 15.39 -7.12 -1.38
N THR A 401 16.47 -6.37 -1.63
CA THR A 401 17.63 -6.31 -0.74
C THR A 401 17.59 -4.99 0.01
N PHE A 402 17.75 -5.03 1.34
CA PHE A 402 17.79 -3.83 2.17
C PHE A 402 18.82 -3.97 3.29
N VAL A 403 19.27 -2.82 3.79
CA VAL A 403 20.19 -2.73 4.93
C VAL A 403 19.49 -2.01 6.08
N VAL A 404 19.61 -2.52 7.29
CA VAL A 404 18.98 -1.97 8.49
C VAL A 404 20.03 -1.78 9.59
N SER A 405 19.98 -0.62 10.25
CA SER A 405 20.76 -0.37 11.48
C SER A 405 19.87 -0.67 12.68
N LEU A 406 20.35 -1.55 13.56
CA LEU A 406 19.68 -1.95 14.79
C LEU A 406 20.12 -1.06 15.96
N ASP A 407 20.21 0.24 15.71
CA ASP A 407 20.67 1.22 16.69
C ASP A 407 19.74 1.29 17.90
N GLY A 408 20.36 1.64 19.02
CA GLY A 408 19.65 1.88 20.26
C GLY A 408 18.58 2.95 20.12
N ARG A 409 17.41 2.71 20.73
CA ARG A 409 16.29 3.66 20.72
C ARG A 409 16.07 4.25 22.11
N PRO A 410 16.24 5.58 22.27
CA PRO A 410 15.97 6.23 23.54
C PRO A 410 14.49 6.07 23.94
N LEU A 411 14.23 5.36 25.03
CA LEU A 411 12.90 5.30 25.63
C LEU A 411 12.71 6.51 26.54
N LYS A 412 11.72 7.36 26.21
CA LYS A 412 11.39 8.53 27.02
C LYS A 412 10.94 8.08 28.41
N GLY A 413 11.73 8.42 29.44
CA GLY A 413 11.43 8.09 30.84
C GLY A 413 11.96 6.73 31.31
N ALA A 414 12.72 6.01 30.49
CA ALA A 414 13.36 4.79 30.95
C ALA A 414 14.52 5.07 31.92
N THR A 415 14.65 4.25 32.96
CA THR A 415 15.85 4.16 33.78
C THR A 415 17.04 3.72 32.93
N SER A 416 18.24 4.18 33.28
CA SER A 416 19.50 3.80 32.61
C SER A 416 19.59 2.29 32.41
N GLY A 417 19.85 1.84 31.18
CA GLY A 417 20.05 0.42 30.84
C GLY A 417 18.91 -0.27 30.08
N VAL A 418 17.76 0.40 29.88
CA VAL A 418 16.72 -0.09 28.96
C VAL A 418 16.85 0.60 27.62
N ASP A 419 17.20 -0.17 26.60
CA ASP A 419 17.27 0.30 25.22
C ASP A 419 16.01 -0.15 24.46
N GLY A 420 15.29 0.81 23.86
CA GLY A 420 14.06 0.56 23.13
C GLY A 420 14.25 -0.13 21.79
N GLY A 421 15.48 -0.46 21.39
CA GLY A 421 15.79 -1.31 20.23
C GLY A 421 15.84 -2.80 20.58
N LYS A 422 16.02 -3.17 21.86
CA LYS A 422 16.03 -4.59 22.27
C LYS A 422 14.61 -5.15 22.36
N GLY A 423 14.45 -6.41 21.96
CA GLY A 423 13.17 -7.13 22.05
C GLY A 423 12.83 -7.89 20.77
N ARG A 424 11.55 -8.25 20.66
CA ARG A 424 10.98 -8.99 19.51
C ARG A 424 10.18 -8.01 18.67
N TRP A 425 10.57 -7.89 17.40
CA TRP A 425 9.97 -6.96 16.45
C TRP A 425 9.34 -7.74 15.32
N LEU A 426 8.08 -7.46 15.00
CA LEU A 426 7.43 -8.14 13.90
C LEU A 426 8.01 -7.68 12.56
N PHE A 427 8.06 -8.59 11.60
CA PHE A 427 8.06 -8.23 10.20
C PHE A 427 6.99 -9.05 9.47
N HIS A 428 6.33 -8.45 8.49
CA HIS A 428 5.18 -9.09 7.85
C HIS A 428 4.80 -8.42 6.53
N CYS A 429 3.97 -9.11 5.75
CA CYS A 429 3.21 -8.47 4.69
C CYS A 429 2.13 -7.56 5.29
N HIS A 430 1.94 -6.36 4.74
CA HIS A 430 0.95 -5.40 5.22
C HIS A 430 -0.37 -5.46 4.44
N ILE A 431 -0.57 -6.49 3.62
CA ILE A 431 -1.93 -6.93 3.28
C ILE A 431 -2.45 -7.65 4.51
N LEU A 432 -3.35 -7.00 5.26
CA LEU A 432 -3.74 -7.45 6.60
C LEU A 432 -4.17 -8.92 6.62
N PRO A 433 -4.97 -9.42 5.66
CA PRO A 433 -5.34 -10.84 5.69
C PRO A 433 -4.16 -11.78 5.41
N HIS A 434 -3.15 -11.37 4.62
CA HIS A 434 -1.93 -12.17 4.50
C HIS A 434 -1.18 -12.23 5.84
N ALA A 435 -1.09 -11.10 6.55
CA ALA A 435 -0.50 -11.06 7.89
C ALA A 435 -1.25 -11.96 8.88
N THR A 436 -2.57 -11.81 8.96
CA THR A 436 -3.47 -12.57 9.84
C THR A 436 -3.45 -14.06 9.53
N PHE A 437 -3.28 -14.45 8.27
CA PHE A 437 -3.24 -15.85 7.85
C PHE A 437 -1.83 -16.47 7.84
N GLY A 438 -0.82 -15.75 8.33
CA GLY A 438 0.46 -16.32 8.69
C GLY A 438 1.70 -15.75 8.01
N MET A 439 1.58 -14.74 7.13
CA MET A 439 2.72 -14.07 6.49
C MET A 439 3.31 -12.99 7.41
N MET A 440 3.74 -13.42 8.59
CA MET A 440 4.36 -12.62 9.64
C MET A 440 5.40 -13.48 10.37
N SER A 441 6.45 -12.85 10.86
CA SER A 441 7.47 -13.46 11.72
C SER A 441 8.20 -12.35 12.50
N GLU A 442 9.35 -12.63 13.08
CA GLU A 442 10.01 -11.77 14.07
C GLU A 442 11.51 -11.57 13.84
N LEU A 443 11.99 -10.37 14.15
CA LEU A 443 13.38 -10.03 14.37
C LEU A 443 13.63 -9.86 15.88
N HIS A 444 14.47 -10.71 16.45
CA HIS A 444 14.87 -10.71 17.85
C HIS A 444 16.19 -9.94 17.98
N VAL A 445 16.15 -8.82 18.68
CA VAL A 445 17.31 -7.94 18.89
C VAL A 445 17.73 -7.99 20.35
N HIS A 446 18.99 -8.40 20.55
CA HIS A 446 19.55 -8.76 21.86
C HIS A 446 20.43 -7.69 22.50
#